data_AF-A0AAN6SNI9-F1
#
_entry.id   AF-A0AAN6SNI9-F1
#
_cell.length_a   1.000
_cell.length_b   1.000
_cell.length_c   1.000
_cell.angle_alpha   90.00
_cell.angle_beta   90.00
_cell.angle_gamma   90.00
#
_symmetry.space_group_name_H-M   'P 1'
#
loop_
_entity.id
_entity.type
_entity.pdbx_description
1 polymer ?
#
loop_
_entity_poly.entity_id
_entity_poly.type
_entity_poly.pdbx_seq_one_letter_code
_entity_poly.pdbx_strand_id
1 'polypeptide(L)'
;MHLNIILAILGLASLAAATPSLNPWEISRLTTFSPSGRPGSSPWSVINVTIADPNGLIVSPTFCVAKWTFEEPPYGKVNACSDIPGGQWKFEMLESDSENPSPTTDFKLRFELRKHDETFVGTESFRVGENMSGLCSASGVCSFGLKEEKTPFLVKQVRAQ
;
A
#
# COMPACT_ATOMS: atom_id res chain seq x y z
N MET A 1 2.67 64.05 -40.96
CA MET A 1 3.50 62.85 -40.73
C MET A 1 2.94 62.14 -39.50
N HIS A 2 2.18 61.07 -39.70
CA HIS A 2 1.69 60.22 -38.60
C HIS A 2 2.46 58.90 -38.63
N LEU A 3 3.18 58.63 -37.55
CA LEU A 3 4.04 57.47 -37.36
C LEU A 3 3.23 56.39 -36.62
N ASN A 4 2.85 55.32 -37.31
CA ASN A 4 2.19 54.16 -36.70
C ASN A 4 3.24 53.20 -36.16
N ILE A 5 3.28 53.05 -34.83
CA ILE A 5 4.13 52.08 -34.14
C ILE A 5 3.32 50.79 -33.99
N ILE A 6 3.72 49.73 -34.70
CA ILE A 6 3.15 48.38 -34.59
C ILE A 6 3.88 47.68 -33.44
N LEU A 7 3.18 47.48 -32.32
CA LEU A 7 3.67 46.73 -31.16
C LEU A 7 3.44 45.23 -31.41
N ALA A 8 4.49 44.49 -31.74
CA ALA A 8 4.43 43.04 -31.89
C ALA A 8 4.57 42.37 -30.51
N ILE A 9 3.48 41.78 -30.01
CA ILE A 9 3.47 41.01 -28.76
C ILE A 9 3.97 39.59 -29.09
N LEU A 10 5.21 39.27 -28.70
CA LEU A 10 5.69 37.89 -28.67
C LEU A 10 5.09 37.18 -27.46
N GLY A 11 4.13 36.28 -27.72
CA GLY A 11 3.62 35.35 -26.71
C GLY A 11 4.64 34.26 -26.40
N LEU A 12 5.22 34.30 -25.21
CA LEU A 12 6.00 33.18 -24.66
C LEU A 12 5.05 32.01 -24.36
N ALA A 13 5.04 31.01 -25.24
CA ALA A 13 4.38 29.74 -24.96
C ALA A 13 5.17 29.01 -23.86
N SER A 14 4.61 28.98 -22.66
CA SER A 14 5.17 28.22 -21.54
C SER A 14 5.03 26.72 -21.83
N LEU A 15 6.12 26.07 -22.22
CA LEU A 15 6.22 24.61 -22.31
C LEU A 15 6.19 24.05 -20.88
N ALA A 16 5.00 23.76 -20.37
CA ALA A 16 4.85 22.95 -19.16
C ALA A 16 5.36 21.54 -19.49
N ALA A 17 6.55 21.19 -18.99
CA ALA A 17 7.04 19.83 -19.05
C ALA A 17 6.04 18.93 -18.30
N ALA A 18 5.43 17.97 -19.00
CA ALA A 18 4.57 16.99 -18.37
C ALA A 18 5.41 16.13 -17.42
N THR A 19 5.11 16.19 -16.13
CA THR A 19 5.71 15.26 -15.17
C THR A 19 5.24 13.85 -15.52
N PRO A 20 6.17 12.87 -15.66
CA PRO A 20 5.78 11.50 -15.94
C PRO A 20 4.85 11.01 -14.83
N SER A 21 3.69 10.51 -15.22
CA SER A 21 2.71 9.96 -14.28
C SER A 21 3.26 8.69 -13.64
N LEU A 22 3.22 8.61 -12.31
CA LEU A 22 3.60 7.40 -11.57
C LEU A 22 2.58 6.29 -11.83
N ASN A 23 3.06 5.12 -12.22
CA ASN A 23 2.25 3.90 -12.25
C ASN A 23 1.92 3.46 -10.82
N PRO A 24 0.70 2.96 -10.54
CA PRO A 24 0.37 2.39 -9.23
C PRO A 24 1.31 1.24 -8.84
N TRP A 25 1.53 1.03 -7.54
CA TRP A 25 2.20 -0.17 -7.07
C TRP A 25 1.29 -1.39 -7.15
N GLU A 26 1.88 -2.57 -7.22
CA GLU A 26 1.16 -3.82 -7.43
C GLU A 26 1.32 -4.74 -6.22
N ILE A 27 0.24 -5.02 -5.51
CA ILE A 27 0.19 -6.07 -4.50
C ILE A 27 -0.22 -7.38 -5.18
N SER A 28 0.73 -8.31 -5.28
CA SER A 28 0.50 -9.64 -5.87
C SER A 28 0.03 -10.66 -4.84
N ARG A 29 0.23 -10.38 -3.55
CA ARG A 29 -0.24 -11.23 -2.45
C ARG A 29 -0.49 -10.41 -1.21
N LEU A 30 -1.63 -10.65 -0.58
CA LEU A 30 -1.93 -10.18 0.77
C LEU A 30 -2.65 -11.31 1.49
N THR A 31 -2.18 -11.68 2.68
CA THR A 31 -2.86 -12.65 3.56
C THR A 31 -2.83 -12.18 5.00
N THR A 32 -3.89 -12.49 5.73
CA THR A 32 -3.99 -12.31 7.18
C THR A 32 -4.41 -13.62 7.82
N PHE A 33 -3.83 -13.92 8.97
CA PHE A 33 -4.12 -15.12 9.75
C PHE A 33 -4.35 -14.72 11.20
N SER A 34 -5.43 -15.24 11.80
CA SER A 34 -5.68 -15.18 13.23
C SER A 34 -5.80 -16.60 13.78
N PRO A 35 -5.03 -16.97 14.81
CA PRO A 35 -5.19 -18.24 15.51
C PRO A 35 -6.48 -18.25 16.34
N SER A 36 -6.84 -19.42 16.85
CA SER A 36 -7.92 -19.53 17.83
C SER A 36 -7.49 -18.97 19.19
N GLY A 37 -8.40 -18.32 19.91
CA GLY A 37 -8.16 -17.87 21.29
C GLY A 37 -8.16 -18.99 22.35
N ARG A 38 -8.08 -20.26 21.95
CA ARG A 38 -8.10 -21.40 22.88
C ARG A 38 -6.73 -21.59 23.56
N PRO A 39 -6.68 -22.01 24.84
CA PRO A 39 -5.43 -22.34 25.51
C PRO A 39 -4.56 -23.31 24.70
N GLY A 40 -3.26 -23.03 24.61
CA GLY A 40 -2.30 -23.82 23.83
C GLY A 40 -2.18 -23.45 22.34
N SER A 41 -2.98 -22.51 21.85
CA SER A 41 -2.82 -21.95 20.50
C SER A 41 -1.67 -20.94 20.45
N SER A 42 -1.10 -20.72 19.25
CA SER A 42 -0.22 -19.56 19.03
C SER A 42 -0.96 -18.26 19.38
N PRO A 43 -0.35 -17.30 20.08
CA PRO A 43 -0.98 -16.00 20.35
C PRO A 43 -0.87 -15.04 19.17
N TRP A 44 -0.10 -15.39 18.14
CA TRP A 44 0.29 -14.48 17.07
C TRP A 44 -0.66 -14.53 15.89
N SER A 45 -1.31 -13.41 15.62
CA SER A 45 -1.86 -13.08 14.31
C SER A 45 -0.74 -12.57 13.40
N VAL A 46 -0.92 -12.74 12.09
CA VAL A 46 0.12 -12.40 11.09
C VAL A 46 -0.53 -11.79 9.86
N ILE A 47 0.12 -10.77 9.28
CA ILE A 47 -0.12 -10.28 7.93
C ILE A 47 1.12 -10.52 7.07
N ASN A 48 0.92 -10.95 5.83
CA ASN A 48 1.97 -11.08 4.84
C ASN A 48 1.55 -10.33 3.58
N VAL A 49 2.42 -9.49 3.04
CA VAL A 49 2.20 -8.74 1.81
C VAL A 49 3.37 -8.94 0.87
N THR A 50 3.09 -9.12 -0.42
CA THR A 50 4.07 -9.04 -1.50
C THR A 50 3.67 -7.88 -2.40
N ILE A 51 4.54 -6.89 -2.53
CA ILE A 51 4.30 -5.64 -3.27
C ILE A 51 5.48 -5.32 -4.19
N ALA A 52 5.22 -4.74 -5.36
CA ALA A 52 6.24 -4.32 -6.32
C ALA A 52 6.01 -2.88 -6.82
N ASP A 53 7.12 -2.18 -7.10
CA ASP A 53 7.12 -0.88 -7.78
C ASP A 53 7.40 -1.05 -9.28
N PRO A 54 6.42 -0.82 -10.17
CA PRO A 54 6.62 -0.93 -11.62
C PRO A 54 7.34 0.29 -12.22
N ASN A 55 7.70 1.31 -11.43
CA ASN A 55 8.35 2.53 -11.90
C ASN A 55 9.89 2.42 -11.90
N GLY A 56 10.45 1.30 -11.44
CA GLY A 56 11.89 1.02 -11.53
C GLY A 56 12.31 0.41 -12.87
N LEU A 57 13.61 0.52 -13.19
CA LEU A 57 14.22 -0.22 -14.31
C LEU A 57 14.13 -1.74 -14.10
N ILE A 58 14.17 -2.17 -12.84
CA ILE A 58 14.03 -3.56 -12.41
C ILE A 58 12.84 -3.62 -11.45
N VAL A 59 11.84 -4.42 -11.79
CA VAL A 59 10.69 -4.69 -10.92
C VAL A 59 11.08 -5.80 -9.96
N SER A 60 11.35 -5.43 -8.70
CA SER A 60 11.71 -6.34 -7.63
C SER A 60 10.62 -6.36 -6.56
N PRO A 61 9.82 -7.44 -6.47
CA PRO A 61 8.86 -7.60 -5.38
C PRO A 61 9.57 -7.61 -4.02
N THR A 62 8.96 -6.98 -3.02
CA THR A 62 9.38 -7.06 -1.63
C THR A 62 8.33 -7.77 -0.79
N PHE A 63 8.76 -8.39 0.31
CA PHE A 63 7.93 -9.09 1.28
C PHE A 63 7.85 -8.29 2.57
N CYS A 64 6.62 -7.95 2.98
CA CYS A 64 6.32 -7.23 4.19
C CYS A 64 5.57 -8.15 5.17
N VAL A 65 6.01 -8.23 6.42
CA VAL A 65 5.39 -9.09 7.43
C VAL A 65 5.26 -8.33 8.74
N ALA A 66 4.11 -8.45 9.40
CA ALA A 66 3.92 -8.03 10.77
C ALA A 66 3.20 -9.12 11.57
N LYS A 67 3.51 -9.17 12.87
CA LYS A 67 2.86 -10.06 13.83
C LYS A 67 2.35 -9.27 15.00
N TRP A 68 1.22 -9.68 15.55
CA TRP A 68 0.62 -9.04 16.72
C TRP A 68 -0.18 -10.05 17.53
N THR A 69 -0.48 -9.69 18.78
CA THR A 69 -1.35 -10.46 19.66
C THR A 69 -2.75 -9.82 19.69
N PHE A 70 -3.74 -10.54 20.22
CA PHE A 70 -5.08 -9.99 20.36
C PHE A 70 -5.15 -8.75 21.28
N GLU A 71 -4.27 -8.68 22.28
CA GLU A 71 -4.22 -7.59 23.27
C GLU A 71 -3.63 -6.30 22.69
N GLU A 72 -2.78 -6.41 21.67
CA GLU A 72 -2.05 -5.28 21.10
C GLU A 72 -2.20 -5.28 19.57
N PRO A 73 -3.26 -4.68 19.03
CA PRO A 73 -3.46 -4.62 17.58
C PRO A 73 -2.29 -3.88 16.90
N PRO A 74 -2.02 -4.16 15.61
CA PRO A 74 -0.83 -3.69 14.91
C PRO A 74 -0.95 -2.25 14.40
N TYR A 75 -2.03 -1.54 14.77
CA TYR A 75 -2.35 -0.23 14.22
C TYR A 75 -1.30 0.83 14.59
N GLY A 76 -0.93 1.67 13.62
CA GLY A 76 0.05 2.74 13.80
C GLY A 76 1.51 2.27 13.92
N LYS A 77 1.76 0.96 13.82
CA LYS A 77 3.12 0.40 13.89
C LYS A 77 3.75 0.33 12.51
N VAL A 78 4.86 1.05 12.33
CA VAL A 78 5.65 1.00 11.09
C VAL A 78 6.58 -0.22 11.12
N ASN A 79 6.49 -1.05 10.09
CA ASN A 79 7.27 -2.26 9.92
C ASN A 79 8.13 -2.14 8.66
N ALA A 80 9.37 -2.62 8.72
CA ALA A 80 10.22 -2.73 7.54
C ALA A 80 9.80 -3.96 6.70
N CYS A 81 9.91 -3.83 5.38
CA CYS A 81 9.83 -4.97 4.47
C CYS A 81 11.24 -5.51 4.17
N SER A 82 11.32 -6.62 3.44
CA SER A 82 12.61 -7.14 2.96
C SER A 82 13.33 -6.13 2.06
N ASP A 83 14.66 -6.15 2.10
CA ASP A 83 15.48 -5.27 1.27
C ASP A 83 15.34 -5.60 -0.22
N ILE A 84 15.34 -4.56 -1.05
CA ILE A 84 15.41 -4.67 -2.51
C ILE A 84 16.49 -3.73 -3.06
N PRO A 85 17.07 -4.04 -4.23
CA PRO A 85 17.98 -3.10 -4.89
C PRO A 85 17.29 -1.78 -5.19
N GLY A 86 17.91 -0.67 -4.78
CA GLY A 86 17.48 0.67 -5.16
C GLY A 86 16.28 1.23 -4.38
N GLY A 87 15.88 0.64 -3.25
CA GLY A 87 14.90 1.27 -2.39
C GLY A 87 14.64 0.54 -1.07
N GLN A 88 14.06 1.25 -0.10
CA GLN A 88 13.63 0.70 1.17
C GLN A 88 12.12 0.84 1.30
N TRP A 89 11.45 -0.28 1.55
CA TRP A 89 10.02 -0.32 1.79
C TRP A 89 9.71 -0.39 3.28
N LYS A 90 8.68 0.34 3.67
CA LYS A 90 8.01 0.22 4.96
C LYS A 90 6.52 0.11 4.74
N PHE A 91 5.84 -0.50 5.70
CA PHE A 91 4.38 -0.50 5.73
C PHE A 91 3.85 -0.33 7.15
N GLU A 92 2.63 0.18 7.22
CA GLU A 92 1.92 0.49 8.45
C GLU A 92 0.48 0.01 8.28
N MET A 93 -0.04 -0.72 9.26
CA MET A 93 -1.47 -1.01 9.31
C MET A 93 -2.19 0.14 9.99
N LEU A 94 -3.29 0.58 9.39
CA LEU A 94 -4.16 1.61 9.92
C LEU A 94 -5.56 1.02 10.13
N GLU A 95 -6.30 1.58 11.08
CA GLU A 95 -7.71 1.27 11.26
C GLU A 95 -8.49 1.68 9.99
N SER A 96 -9.53 0.93 9.65
CA SER A 96 -10.48 1.36 8.63
C SER A 96 -11.48 2.35 9.23
N ASP A 97 -12.18 3.10 8.38
CA ASP A 97 -13.20 4.06 8.82
C ASP A 97 -14.56 3.38 9.07
N SER A 98 -14.61 2.04 9.13
CA SER A 98 -15.86 1.30 9.33
C SER A 98 -16.26 1.30 10.81
N GLU A 99 -17.52 0.96 11.09
CA GLU A 99 -18.01 0.88 12.48
C GLU A 99 -17.34 -0.25 13.29
N ASN A 100 -16.77 -1.25 12.60
CA ASN A 100 -16.18 -2.44 13.22
C ASN A 100 -14.85 -2.80 12.52
N PRO A 101 -13.81 -1.97 12.66
CA PRO A 101 -12.51 -2.24 12.07
C PRO A 101 -11.91 -3.52 12.67
N SER A 102 -11.11 -4.23 11.87
CA SER A 102 -10.48 -5.48 12.29
C SER A 102 -9.15 -5.67 11.56
N PRO A 103 -8.06 -5.97 12.28
CA PRO A 103 -6.73 -6.07 11.68
C PRO A 103 -6.57 -7.30 10.78
N THR A 104 -7.60 -8.14 10.67
CA THR A 104 -7.62 -9.31 9.79
C THR A 104 -8.75 -9.32 8.76
N THR A 105 -9.77 -8.45 8.90
CA THR A 105 -10.94 -8.48 7.99
C THR A 105 -11.37 -7.13 7.45
N ASP A 106 -10.96 -6.01 8.05
CA ASP A 106 -11.34 -4.67 7.64
C ASP A 106 -10.30 -3.65 8.14
N PHE A 107 -9.31 -3.34 7.32
CA PHE A 107 -8.16 -2.51 7.68
C PHE A 107 -7.64 -1.72 6.48
N LYS A 108 -6.74 -0.78 6.74
CA LYS A 108 -5.98 -0.07 5.70
C LYS A 108 -4.51 -0.43 5.81
N LEU A 109 -3.81 -0.42 4.68
CA LEU A 109 -2.35 -0.48 4.65
C LEU A 109 -1.81 0.79 4.02
N ARG A 110 -0.87 1.42 4.70
CA ARG A 110 -0.05 2.51 4.17
C ARG A 110 1.34 1.97 3.87
N PHE A 111 1.80 2.19 2.65
CA PHE A 111 3.16 1.84 2.22
C PHE A 111 3.98 3.11 2.02
N GLU A 112 5.26 3.01 2.33
CA GLU A 112 6.27 4.02 2.06
C GLU A 112 7.42 3.36 1.30
N LEU A 113 7.81 3.95 0.17
CA LEU A 113 9.00 3.57 -0.58
C LEU A 113 9.96 4.76 -0.59
N ARG A 114 11.16 4.56 -0.05
CA ARG A 114 12.28 5.50 -0.21
C ARG A 114 13.19 5.02 -1.32
N LYS A 115 13.46 5.87 -2.29
CA LYS A 115 14.30 5.56 -3.46
C LYS A 115 15.08 6.81 -3.85
N HIS A 116 16.40 6.73 -3.77
CA HIS A 116 17.28 7.91 -3.84
C HIS A 116 16.85 8.96 -2.80
N ASP A 117 16.70 10.22 -3.23
CA ASP A 117 16.28 11.35 -2.39
C ASP A 117 14.76 11.56 -2.38
N GLU A 118 13.99 10.64 -2.99
CA GLU A 118 12.54 10.72 -3.08
C GLU A 118 11.86 9.71 -2.17
N THR A 119 10.77 10.15 -1.54
CA THR A 119 9.87 9.29 -0.76
C THR A 119 8.51 9.27 -1.41
N PHE A 120 7.93 8.09 -1.53
CA PHE A 120 6.61 7.86 -2.11
C PHE A 120 5.73 7.18 -1.08
N VAL A 121 4.44 7.53 -1.07
CA VAL A 121 3.45 6.96 -0.17
C VAL A 121 2.20 6.54 -0.92
N GLY A 122 1.58 5.46 -0.48
CA GLY A 122 0.30 4.97 -0.98
C GLY A 122 -0.50 4.35 0.15
N THR A 123 -1.83 4.47 0.11
CA THR A 123 -2.70 3.92 1.17
C THR A 123 -3.95 3.35 0.54
N GLU A 124 -4.29 2.11 0.89
CA GLU A 124 -5.46 1.41 0.37
C GLU A 124 -6.19 0.63 1.46
N SER A 125 -7.48 0.35 1.20
CA SER A 125 -8.37 -0.37 2.11
C SER A 125 -8.52 -1.84 1.71
N PHE A 126 -8.58 -2.71 2.70
CA PHE A 126 -8.68 -4.15 2.53
C PHE A 126 -9.78 -4.71 3.42
N ARG A 127 -10.80 -5.30 2.79
CA ARG A 127 -12.00 -5.76 3.46
C ARG A 127 -12.50 -7.09 2.91
N VAL A 128 -12.83 -8.00 3.82
CA VAL A 128 -13.45 -9.28 3.49
C VAL A 128 -14.84 -9.07 2.92
N GLY A 129 -15.12 -9.72 1.79
CA GLY A 129 -16.34 -9.52 1.01
C GLY A 129 -16.14 -8.57 -0.17
N GLU A 130 -15.23 -7.61 -0.06
CA GLU A 130 -14.89 -6.66 -1.13
C GLU A 130 -13.68 -7.16 -1.93
N ASN A 131 -12.46 -6.80 -1.53
CA ASN A 131 -11.22 -7.21 -2.17
C ASN A 131 -10.54 -8.40 -1.49
N MET A 132 -10.93 -8.74 -0.26
CA MET A 132 -10.45 -9.95 0.42
C MET A 132 -11.52 -11.04 0.50
N SER A 133 -11.08 -12.29 0.61
CA SER A 133 -11.92 -13.47 0.85
C SER A 133 -11.22 -14.44 1.79
N GLY A 134 -11.96 -15.38 2.35
CA GLY A 134 -11.43 -16.36 3.30
C GLY A 134 -12.51 -16.90 4.21
N LEU A 135 -12.09 -17.57 5.28
CA LEU A 135 -13.02 -18.20 6.22
C LEU A 135 -12.43 -18.33 7.62
N CYS A 136 -13.32 -18.42 8.60
CA CYS A 136 -13.02 -18.85 9.95
C CYS A 136 -13.54 -20.28 10.16
N SER A 137 -12.72 -21.12 10.79
CA SER A 137 -13.17 -22.43 11.25
C SER A 137 -14.04 -22.31 12.50
N ALA A 138 -14.78 -23.38 12.82
CA ALA A 138 -15.51 -23.48 14.10
C ALA A 138 -14.59 -23.43 15.35
N SER A 139 -13.28 -23.64 15.18
CA SER A 139 -12.31 -23.49 16.27
C SER A 139 -11.88 -22.04 16.50
N GLY A 140 -12.27 -21.11 15.64
CA GLY A 140 -11.90 -19.68 15.72
C GLY A 140 -10.58 -19.36 15.02
N VAL A 141 -10.04 -20.27 14.20
CA VAL A 141 -8.89 -19.98 13.35
C VAL A 141 -9.41 -19.32 12.08
N CYS A 142 -8.92 -18.14 11.74
CA CYS A 142 -9.33 -17.39 10.57
C CYS A 142 -8.16 -17.18 9.62
N SER A 143 -8.43 -17.32 8.32
CA SER A 143 -7.46 -17.04 7.26
C SER A 143 -8.16 -16.30 6.14
N PHE A 144 -7.64 -15.13 5.79
CA PHE A 144 -8.13 -14.29 4.71
C PHE A 144 -7.00 -13.89 3.79
N GLY A 145 -7.34 -13.58 2.55
CA GLY A 145 -6.38 -13.08 1.59
C GLY A 145 -7.04 -12.31 0.45
N LEU A 146 -6.20 -11.64 -0.34
CA LEU A 146 -6.62 -10.97 -1.56
C LEU A 146 -7.34 -11.96 -2.48
N LYS A 147 -8.46 -11.54 -3.05
CA LYS A 147 -9.18 -12.30 -4.06
C LYS A 147 -8.35 -12.43 -5.34
N GLU A 148 -8.43 -13.58 -6.00
CA GLU A 148 -7.68 -13.84 -7.23
C GLU A 148 -8.05 -12.84 -8.33
N GLU A 149 -9.34 -12.54 -8.51
CA GLU A 149 -9.83 -11.55 -9.48
C GLU A 149 -9.47 -10.09 -9.14
N LYS A 150 -8.84 -9.87 -7.98
CA LYS A 150 -8.34 -8.56 -7.54
C LYS A 150 -6.81 -8.49 -7.55
N THR A 151 -6.14 -9.49 -8.13
CA THR A 151 -4.67 -9.57 -8.18
C THR A 151 -4.16 -9.27 -9.60
N PRO A 152 -3.18 -8.35 -9.77
CA PRO A 152 -2.58 -7.51 -8.74
C PRO A 152 -3.56 -6.42 -8.25
N PHE A 153 -3.51 -6.13 -6.95
CA PHE A 153 -4.25 -5.01 -6.38
C PHE A 153 -3.41 -3.74 -6.52
N LEU A 154 -3.98 -2.71 -7.13
CA LEU A 154 -3.26 -1.48 -7.45
C LEU A 154 -3.32 -0.50 -6.27
N VAL A 155 -2.16 -0.01 -5.85
CA VAL A 155 -2.01 1.02 -4.82
C VAL A 155 -1.59 2.32 -5.48
N LYS A 156 -2.46 3.33 -5.43
CA LYS A 156 -2.10 4.65 -5.97
C LYS A 156 -1.06 5.30 -5.06
N GLN A 157 0.05 5.73 -5.65
CA GLN A 157 1.13 6.41 -4.95
C GLN A 157 1.19 7.91 -5.27
N VAL A 158 1.74 8.66 -4.33
CA VAL A 158 2.12 10.07 -4.50
C VAL A 158 3.51 10.28 -3.92
N ARG A 159 4.22 11.31 -4.39
CA ARG A 159 5.44 11.78 -3.71
C ARG A 159 5.04 12.35 -2.35
N ALA A 160 5.74 11.94 -1.30
CA ALA A 160 5.66 12.61 -0.02
C ALA A 160 6.23 14.03 -0.16
N GLN A 161 5.55 15.01 0.43
CA GLN A 161 6.00 16.40 0.48
C GLN A 161 7.05 16.60 1.56
#